data_AF-A0A1V6HQV3-F1
#
_entry.id   AF-A0A1V6HQV3-F1
#
_cell.length_a   1.000
_cell.length_b   1.000
_cell.length_c   1.000
_cell.angle_alpha   90.00
_cell.angle_beta   90.00
_cell.angle_gamma   90.00
#
_symmetry.space_group_name_H-M   'P 1'
#
loop_
_entity.id
_entity.type
_entity.pdbx_description
1 polymer ?
#
loop_
_entity_poly.entity_id
_entity_poly.type
_entity_poly.pdbx_seq_one_letter_code
_entity_poly.pdbx_strand_id
1 'polypeptide(L)'
;MATPRELVAAHTAPLVEVAHPAARTLAPALAGVPGVVAAHLFGDRLHVTLTRPEEERSLAAALAAAGAPDAVITRIAPSLEDVFLARIAAAEAAAA
;
A
#
# COMPACT_ATOMS: atom_id res chain seq x y z
N MET A 1 19.98 -14.44 11.90
CA MET A 1 19.43 -13.24 11.24
C MET A 1 18.75 -13.68 9.96
N ALA A 2 17.56 -13.18 9.66
CA ALA A 2 16.90 -13.46 8.38
C ALA A 2 17.58 -12.67 7.25
N THR A 3 17.68 -13.28 6.08
CA THR A 3 18.13 -12.64 4.83
C THR A 3 17.03 -11.73 4.27
N PRO A 4 17.37 -10.75 3.40
CA PRO A 4 16.37 -9.90 2.75
C PRO A 4 15.26 -10.69 2.03
N ARG A 5 15.62 -11.81 1.40
CA ARG A 5 14.67 -12.68 0.69
C ARG A 5 13.68 -13.35 1.66
N GLU A 6 14.16 -13.82 2.81
CA GLU A 6 13.29 -14.42 3.84
C GLU A 6 12.35 -13.38 4.45
N LEU A 7 12.82 -12.15 4.64
CA LEU A 7 12.01 -11.04 5.13
C LEU A 7 10.88 -10.69 4.16
N VAL A 8 11.18 -10.62 2.86
CA VAL A 8 10.18 -10.41 1.80
C VAL A 8 9.19 -11.56 1.75
N ALA A 9 9.66 -12.81 1.79
CA ALA A 9 8.79 -14.00 1.75
C ALA A 9 7.86 -14.10 2.97
N ALA A 10 8.25 -13.55 4.11
CA ALA A 10 7.43 -13.51 5.32
C ALA A 10 6.35 -12.41 5.30
N HIS A 11 6.41 -11.47 4.35
CA HIS A 11 5.41 -10.40 4.22
C HIS A 11 4.19 -10.92 3.48
N THR A 12 3.09 -11.13 4.22
CA THR A 12 1.86 -11.74 3.72
C THR A 12 0.72 -10.76 3.54
N ALA A 13 0.91 -9.49 3.92
CA ALA A 13 -0.12 -8.48 3.75
C ALA A 13 -0.39 -8.26 2.25
N PRO A 14 -1.67 -8.21 1.82
CA PRO A 14 -2.01 -7.90 0.44
C PRO A 14 -1.45 -6.54 0.03
N LEU A 15 -0.73 -6.51 -1.10
CA LEU A 15 -0.07 -5.31 -1.60
C LEU A 15 -0.46 -5.06 -3.06
N VAL A 16 -0.83 -3.81 -3.35
CA VAL A 16 -1.13 -3.37 -4.71
C VAL A 16 -0.32 -2.12 -5.06
N GLU A 17 0.07 -2.02 -6.32
CA GLU A 17 0.56 -0.79 -6.94
C GLU A 17 -0.63 -0.02 -7.52
N VAL A 18 -0.68 1.29 -7.25
CA VAL A 18 -1.59 2.23 -7.91
C VAL A 18 -0.79 3.19 -8.78
N ALA A 19 -1.12 3.20 -10.06
CA ALA A 19 -0.51 4.01 -11.10
C ALA A 19 -1.47 5.10 -11.56
N HIS A 20 -1.10 6.37 -11.32
CA HIS A 20 -1.85 7.53 -11.80
C HIS A 20 -0.95 8.79 -11.79
N PRO A 21 -1.08 9.74 -12.75
CA PRO A 21 -0.26 10.97 -12.76
C PRO A 21 -0.37 11.80 -11.48
N ALA A 22 -1.52 11.71 -10.79
CA ALA A 22 -1.78 12.39 -9.53
C ALA A 22 -1.44 11.55 -8.27
N ALA A 23 -0.67 10.45 -8.40
CA ALA A 23 -0.34 9.56 -7.28
C ALA A 23 0.11 10.29 -6.00
N ARG A 24 0.95 11.31 -6.13
CA ARG A 24 1.45 12.12 -5.00
C ARG A 24 0.35 12.85 -4.25
N THR A 25 -0.64 13.38 -4.96
CA THR A 25 -1.76 14.11 -4.36
C THR A 25 -2.85 13.17 -3.86
N LEU A 26 -2.92 11.94 -4.37
CA LEU A 26 -3.86 10.91 -3.95
C LEU A 26 -3.44 10.21 -2.66
N ALA A 27 -2.13 10.09 -2.40
CA ALA A 27 -1.60 9.34 -1.24
C ALA A 27 -2.27 9.72 0.10
N PRO A 28 -2.43 11.02 0.46
CA PRO A 28 -3.07 11.40 1.71
C PRO A 28 -4.55 11.01 1.78
N ALA A 29 -5.25 10.99 0.64
CA ALA A 29 -6.66 10.61 0.58
C ALA A 29 -6.87 9.11 0.83
N LEU A 30 -5.85 8.28 0.57
CA LEU A 30 -5.93 6.83 0.78
C LEU A 30 -5.78 6.42 2.25
N ALA A 31 -5.18 7.25 3.10
CA ALA A 31 -4.95 6.92 4.51
C ALA A 31 -6.25 6.75 5.33
N GLY A 32 -7.38 7.27 4.85
CA GLY A 32 -8.69 7.14 5.48
C GLY A 32 -9.62 6.11 4.82
N VAL A 33 -9.16 5.41 3.78
CA VAL A 33 -10.00 4.49 3.01
C VAL A 33 -10.19 3.19 3.79
N PRO A 34 -11.44 2.73 3.99
CA PRO A 34 -11.69 1.43 4.61
C PRO A 34 -10.93 0.31 3.90
N GLY A 35 -10.19 -0.47 4.68
CA GLY A 35 -9.39 -1.57 4.15
C GLY A 35 -7.97 -1.19 3.70
N VAL A 36 -7.61 0.10 3.64
CA VAL A 36 -6.23 0.54 3.44
C VAL A 36 -5.51 0.58 4.78
N VAL A 37 -4.41 -0.16 4.90
CA VAL A 37 -3.54 -0.15 6.08
C VAL A 37 -2.50 0.96 5.96
N ALA A 38 -1.91 1.08 4.77
CA ALA A 38 -0.91 2.09 4.48
C ALA A 38 -0.86 2.38 2.98
N ALA A 39 -0.46 3.59 2.61
CA ALA A 39 -0.20 3.98 1.23
C ALA A 39 1.12 4.76 1.19
N HIS A 40 2.11 4.22 0.50
CA HIS A 40 3.45 4.79 0.41
C HIS A 40 3.79 5.12 -1.04
N LEU A 41 4.47 6.24 -1.26
CA LEU A 41 4.89 6.65 -2.59
C LEU A 41 6.21 5.98 -2.97
N PHE A 42 6.21 5.25 -4.08
CA PHE A 42 7.37 4.64 -4.72
C PHE A 42 7.60 5.32 -6.07
N GLY A 43 8.40 6.38 -6.07
CA GLY A 43 8.65 7.19 -7.26
C GLY A 43 7.43 8.00 -7.70
N ASP A 44 6.72 7.50 -8.72
CA ASP A 44 5.46 8.02 -9.26
C ASP A 44 4.27 7.04 -9.09
N ARG A 45 4.50 5.92 -8.38
CA ARG A 45 3.50 4.92 -8.03
C ARG A 45 3.19 4.96 -6.54
N LEU A 46 2.03 4.42 -6.15
CA LEU A 46 1.72 4.16 -4.75
C LEU A 46 1.74 2.66 -4.51
N HIS A 47 2.45 2.22 -3.48
CA HIS A 47 2.26 0.90 -2.90
C HIS A 47 1.25 1.01 -1.77
N VAL A 48 0.14 0.30 -1.91
CA VAL A 48 -0.99 0.33 -0.98
C VAL A 48 -1.13 -1.05 -0.35
N THR A 49 -0.94 -1.10 0.96
CA THR A 49 -1.17 -2.29 1.77
C THR A 49 -2.64 -2.35 2.14
N LEU A 50 -3.29 -3.46 1.83
CA LEU A 50 -4.70 -3.69 2.15
C LEU A 50 -4.84 -4.65 3.34
N THR A 51 -5.96 -4.57 4.06
CA THR A 51 -6.28 -5.54 5.11
C THR A 51 -6.64 -6.91 4.52
N ARG A 52 -7.32 -6.92 3.37
CA ARG A 52 -7.69 -8.13 2.62
C ARG A 52 -7.61 -7.88 1.11
N PRO A 53 -7.35 -8.90 0.28
CA PRO A 53 -7.30 -8.73 -1.18
C PRO A 53 -8.59 -8.17 -1.78
N GLU A 54 -9.75 -8.50 -1.22
CA GLU A 54 -11.06 -8.04 -1.65
C GLU A 54 -11.31 -6.53 -1.47
N GLU A 55 -10.52 -5.85 -0.65
CA GLU A 55 -10.62 -4.39 -0.45
C GLU A 55 -10.10 -3.58 -1.65
N GLU A 56 -9.54 -4.24 -2.66
CA GLU A 56 -9.15 -3.63 -3.94
C GLU A 56 -10.31 -2.87 -4.59
N ARG A 57 -11.56 -3.37 -4.43
CA ARG A 57 -12.76 -2.68 -4.92
C ARG A 57 -13.06 -1.40 -4.14
N SER A 58 -12.90 -1.43 -2.82
CA SER A 58 -13.07 -0.26 -1.94
C SER A 58 -12.04 0.81 -2.27
N LEU A 59 -10.79 0.40 -2.53
CA LEU A 59 -9.72 1.28 -3.00
C LEU A 59 -10.05 1.91 -4.35
N ALA A 60 -10.50 1.14 -5.33
CA ALA A 60 -10.88 1.66 -6.65
C ALA A 60 -12.01 2.70 -6.55
N ALA A 61 -13.02 2.44 -5.72
CA ALA A 61 -14.12 3.39 -5.48
C ALA A 61 -13.61 4.68 -4.83
N ALA A 62 -12.69 4.58 -3.88
CA ALA A 62 -12.09 5.75 -3.24
C ALA A 62 -11.23 6.59 -4.21
N LEU A 63 -10.44 5.94 -5.07
CA LEU A 63 -9.66 6.62 -6.11
C LEU A 63 -10.58 7.36 -7.09
N ALA A 64 -11.68 6.74 -7.52
CA ALA A 64 -12.68 7.38 -8.36
C ALA A 64 -13.32 8.60 -7.66
N ALA A 65 -13.69 8.48 -6.39
CA ALA A 65 -14.24 9.59 -5.60
C ALA A 65 -13.23 10.73 -5.39
N ALA A 66 -11.93 10.41 -5.38
CA ALA A 66 -10.83 11.37 -5.31
C ALA A 66 -10.45 12.00 -6.67
N GLY A 67 -11.22 11.71 -7.73
CA GLY A 67 -10.99 12.27 -9.07
C GLY A 67 -9.98 11.51 -9.94
N ALA A 68 -9.66 10.26 -9.58
CA ALA A 68 -8.77 9.38 -10.34
C ALA A 68 -9.46 8.05 -10.73
N PRO A 69 -10.57 8.07 -11.47
CA PRO A 69 -11.32 6.87 -11.86
C PRO A 69 -10.56 5.96 -12.83
N ASP A 70 -9.53 6.47 -13.49
CA ASP A 70 -8.65 5.81 -14.44
C ASP A 70 -7.33 5.33 -13.82
N ALA A 71 -7.19 5.40 -12.48
CA ALA A 71 -6.06 4.84 -11.78
C ALA A 71 -5.96 3.32 -12.03
N VAL A 72 -4.77 2.86 -12.42
CA VAL A 72 -4.51 1.44 -12.67
C VAL A 72 -4.05 0.78 -11.38
N ILE A 73 -4.74 -0.27 -10.95
CA ILE A 73 -4.43 -1.03 -9.74
C ILE A 73 -3.89 -2.40 -10.16
N THR A 74 -2.70 -2.76 -9.67
CA THR A 74 -2.05 -4.04 -9.99
C THR A 74 -1.53 -4.70 -8.72
N ARG A 75 -1.78 -6.00 -8.54
CA ARG A 75 -1.19 -6.74 -7.41
C ARG A 75 0.31 -6.93 -7.63
N ILE A 76 1.09 -6.67 -6.59
CA ILE A 76 2.56 -6.77 -6.65
C ILE A 76 3.08 -7.66 -5.52
N ALA A 77 4.28 -8.21 -5.72
CA ALA A 77 5.04 -8.81 -4.63
C ALA A 77 5.70 -7.70 -3.79
N PRO A 78 5.81 -7.85 -2.47
CA PRO A 78 6.49 -6.87 -1.63
C PRO A 78 7.98 -6.76 -1.98
N SER A 79 8.49 -5.54 -1.92
CA SER A 79 9.93 -5.26 -1.97
C SER A 79 10.54 -5.26 -0.56
N LEU A 80 11.86 -5.14 -0.46
CA LEU A 80 12.53 -4.99 0.84
C LEU A 80 12.11 -3.69 1.56
N GLU A 81 11.83 -2.63 0.80
CA GLU A 81 11.39 -1.35 1.34
C GLU A 81 9.98 -1.45 1.94
N ASP A 82 9.06 -2.17 1.29
CA ASP A 82 7.74 -2.45 1.83
C ASP A 82 7.82 -3.18 3.18
N VAL A 83 8.71 -4.17 3.27
CA VAL A 83 8.95 -4.91 4.53
C VAL A 83 9.48 -3.98 5.60
N PHE A 84 10.45 -3.13 5.27
CA PHE A 84 11.03 -2.18 6.20
C PHE A 84 9.99 -1.22 6.77
N LEU A 85 9.18 -0.59 5.90
CA LEU A 85 8.10 0.32 6.29
C LEU A 85 7.08 -0.40 7.18
N ALA A 86 6.67 -1.62 6.83
CA ALA A 86 5.75 -2.41 7.63
C ALA A 86 6.31 -2.71 9.04
N ARG A 87 7.62 -2.97 9.17
CA ARG A 87 8.25 -3.23 10.48
C ARG A 87 8.33 -1.96 11.33
N ILE A 88 8.61 -0.80 10.73
CA ILE A 88 8.60 0.48 11.45
C ILE A 88 7.20 0.76 11.99
N ALA A 89 6.19 0.70 11.13
CA ALA A 89 4.81 0.95 11.53
C ALA A 89 4.35 0.01 12.66
N ALA A 90 4.71 -1.28 12.59
CA ALA A 90 4.42 -2.23 13.65
C ALA A 90 5.16 -1.93 14.97
N ALA A 91 6.41 -1.45 14.91
CA ALA A 91 7.18 -1.08 16.10
C ALA A 91 6.63 0.19 16.75
N GLU A 92 6.23 1.18 15.96
CA GLU A 92 5.59 2.41 16.45
C GLU A 92 4.25 2.11 17.13
N ALA A 93 3.43 1.26 16.52
CA ALA A 93 2.15 0.84 17.10
C ALA A 93 2.31 0.07 18.42
N ALA A 94 3.40 -0.67 18.61
CA ALA A 94 3.69 -1.39 19.85
C ALA A 94 4.23 -0.48 20.98
N ALA A 95 4.69 0.72 20.64
CA ALA A 95 5.24 1.70 21.59
C ALA A 95 4.20 2.73 22.09
N ALA A 96 3.01 2.77 21.46
CA ALA A 96 1.88 3.63 21.81
C ALA A 96 0.94 2.95 22.82
#